data_AF-A0A8S3TT54-F1
#
_entry.id   AF-A0A8S3TT54-F1
#
_cell.length_a   1.000
_cell.length_b   1.000
_cell.length_c   1.000
_cell.angle_alpha   90.00
_cell.angle_beta   90.00
_cell.angle_gamma   90.00
#
_symmetry.space_group_name_H-M   'P 1'
#
loop_
_entity.id
_entity.type
_entity.pdbx_description
1 polymer ?
#
loop_
_entity_poly.entity_id
_entity_poly.type
_entity_poly.pdbx_seq_one_letter_code
_entity_poly.pdbx_strand_id
1 'polypeptide(L)'
;MDNNLLPKRILLLRLLEFRNKCVKKQDGFVPDLIRIAVKYDLINFVEDFVKSGSFPSKAVWNRYISTSIANSENNRWQQRISVDSDFEIFRTIHKHIVPHRAWVIAKTNPNFREGAKYIVDLCSVIRTEESPLLCDKCGQFFYNIIEHIMCMCDRLSDLRAKLWEDLISINPIVFSVYLDNLTSSTFTATLLSCYTEYDLDNDNSIYFSKTCITHVQRMCSVFYNS
;
A
#
# COMPACT_ATOMS: atom_id res chain seq x y z
N MET A 1 37.21 13.07 -12.88
CA MET A 1 36.16 13.58 -13.78
C MET A 1 36.30 15.09 -13.85
N ASP A 2 36.41 15.63 -15.06
CA ASP A 2 36.97 16.94 -15.34
C ASP A 2 36.07 18.11 -14.85
N ASN A 3 36.65 19.08 -14.15
CA ASN A 3 35.96 20.26 -13.61
C ASN A 3 35.72 21.36 -14.68
N ASN A 4 35.96 21.04 -15.96
CA ASN A 4 35.95 21.96 -17.10
C ASN A 4 34.57 22.23 -17.73
N LEU A 5 33.50 21.60 -17.26
CA LEU A 5 32.16 21.84 -17.81
C LEU A 5 31.55 23.11 -17.21
N LEU A 6 31.47 24.17 -18.03
CA LEU A 6 30.85 25.46 -17.71
C LEU A 6 29.52 25.34 -16.93
N PRO A 7 28.58 24.44 -17.26
CA PRO A 7 27.33 24.28 -16.50
C PRO A 7 27.53 23.90 -15.03
N LYS A 8 28.54 23.07 -14.74
CA LYS A 8 28.86 22.62 -13.37
C LYS A 8 29.38 23.77 -12.52
N ARG A 9 30.21 24.63 -13.10
CA ARG A 9 30.74 25.84 -12.44
C ARG A 9 29.63 26.86 -12.17
N ILE A 10 28.74 27.07 -13.14
CA ILE A 10 27.57 27.96 -12.99
C ILE A 10 26.67 27.45 -11.86
N LEU A 11 26.37 26.14 -11.83
CA LEU A 11 25.57 25.55 -10.76
C LEU A 11 26.21 25.74 -9.39
N LEU A 12 27.50 25.44 -9.26
CA LEU A 12 28.25 25.58 -8.01
C LEU A 12 28.26 27.04 -7.50
N LEU A 13 28.52 28.00 -8.39
CA LEU A 13 28.50 29.43 -8.05
C LEU A 13 27.12 29.86 -7.54
N ARG A 14 26.05 29.48 -8.26
CA ARG A 14 24.68 29.84 -7.83
C ARG A 14 24.30 29.20 -6.50
N LEU A 15 24.72 27.95 -6.24
CA LEU A 15 24.51 27.29 -4.94
C LEU A 15 25.27 27.98 -3.81
N LEU A 16 26.51 28.43 -4.06
CA LEU A 16 27.30 29.20 -3.09
C LEU A 16 26.67 30.56 -2.78
N GLU A 17 26.22 31.29 -3.81
CA GLU A 17 25.51 32.56 -3.66
C GLU A 17 24.21 32.39 -2.85
N PHE A 18 23.46 31.31 -3.13
CA PHE A 18 22.25 30.97 -2.38
C PHE A 18 22.55 30.70 -0.91
N ARG A 19 23.55 29.84 -0.64
CA ARG A 19 23.97 29.47 0.72
C ARG A 19 24.41 30.69 1.55
N ASN A 20 25.18 31.57 0.93
CA ASN A 20 25.73 32.75 1.61
C ASN A 20 24.72 33.91 1.70
N LYS A 21 23.47 33.73 1.24
CA LYS A 21 22.43 34.75 1.16
C LYS A 21 22.92 36.04 0.46
N CYS A 22 23.88 35.91 -0.45
CA CYS A 22 24.50 37.05 -1.15
C CYS A 22 23.48 37.79 -2.04
N VAL A 23 22.38 37.13 -2.40
CA VAL A 23 21.31 37.70 -3.22
C VAL A 23 19.99 37.64 -2.45
N LYS A 24 19.34 38.80 -2.25
CA LYS A 24 18.11 38.96 -1.43
C LYS A 24 16.88 38.20 -1.97
N LYS A 25 16.86 37.89 -3.27
CA LYS A 25 15.89 37.02 -3.95
C LYS A 25 16.62 36.27 -5.05
N GLN A 26 16.89 34.98 -4.85
CA GLN A 26 17.26 34.14 -5.98
C GLN A 26 15.97 33.62 -6.61
N ASP A 27 15.63 34.15 -7.78
CA ASP A 27 14.58 33.60 -8.64
C ASP A 27 15.21 32.54 -9.58
N GLY A 28 14.53 31.42 -9.79
CA GLY A 28 14.97 30.34 -10.69
C GLY A 28 15.10 28.96 -10.01
N PHE A 29 15.82 28.05 -10.66
CA PHE A 29 15.78 26.62 -10.31
C PHE A 29 16.53 26.24 -9.02
N VAL A 30 17.41 27.09 -8.49
CA VAL A 30 18.22 26.78 -7.29
C VAL A 30 17.37 26.68 -6.02
N PRO A 31 16.49 27.65 -5.70
CA PRO A 31 15.53 27.49 -4.61
C PRO A 31 14.69 26.21 -4.74
N ASP A 32 14.21 25.89 -5.95
CA ASP A 32 13.43 24.67 -6.19
C ASP A 32 14.27 23.41 -5.95
N LEU A 33 15.52 23.39 -6.41
CA LEU A 33 16.45 22.30 -6.19
C LEU A 33 16.71 22.08 -4.70
N ILE A 34 16.96 23.16 -3.94
CA ILE A 34 17.15 23.08 -2.49
C ILE A 34 15.89 22.61 -1.79
N ARG A 35 14.70 23.12 -2.18
CA ARG A 35 13.42 22.67 -1.63
C ARG A 35 13.19 21.17 -1.85
N ILE A 36 13.47 20.67 -3.07
CA ILE A 36 13.37 19.23 -3.39
C ILE A 36 14.40 18.44 -2.60
N ALA A 37 15.63 18.95 -2.49
CA ALA A 37 16.69 18.28 -1.74
C ALA A 37 16.34 18.15 -0.26
N VAL A 38 15.80 19.20 0.36
CA VAL A 38 15.30 19.14 1.75
C VAL A 38 14.12 18.17 1.86
N LYS A 39 13.14 18.23 0.94
CA LYS A 39 11.95 17.36 0.97
C LYS A 39 12.32 15.86 0.97
N TYR A 40 13.36 15.49 0.25
CA TYR A 40 13.78 14.09 0.08
C TYR A 40 15.08 13.76 0.82
N ASP A 41 15.48 14.57 1.80
CA ASP A 41 16.70 14.34 2.61
C ASP A 41 17.99 14.18 1.78
N LEU A 42 18.07 14.89 0.65
CA LEU A 42 19.23 14.95 -0.25
C LEU A 42 20.14 16.16 0.04
N ILE A 43 19.89 16.90 1.12
CA ILE A 43 20.59 18.18 1.37
C ILE A 43 22.09 17.96 1.62
N ASN A 44 22.45 16.91 2.37
CA ASN A 44 23.85 16.55 2.65
C ASN A 44 24.64 16.33 1.36
N PHE A 45 23.98 15.76 0.37
CA PHE A 45 24.57 15.54 -0.94
C PHE A 45 24.84 16.86 -1.70
N VAL A 46 23.90 17.80 -1.64
CA VAL A 46 24.10 19.14 -2.21
C VAL A 46 25.26 19.85 -1.52
N GLU A 47 25.37 19.71 -0.19
CA GLU A 47 26.50 20.27 0.56
C GLU A 47 27.84 19.63 0.18
N ASP A 48 27.89 18.31 0.03
CA ASP A 48 29.10 17.60 -0.37
C ASP A 48 29.52 17.97 -1.78
N PHE A 49 28.56 18.18 -2.69
CA PHE A 49 28.85 18.75 -4.01
C PHE A 49 29.40 20.17 -3.92
N VAL A 50 28.82 21.02 -3.05
CA VAL A 50 29.32 22.39 -2.85
C VAL A 50 30.74 22.40 -2.26
N LYS A 51 31.07 21.47 -1.35
CA LYS A 51 32.38 21.36 -0.70
C LYS A 51 33.44 20.75 -1.63
N SER A 52 33.13 19.63 -2.27
CA SER A 52 34.09 18.83 -3.05
C SER A 52 34.12 19.20 -4.53
N GLY A 53 33.08 19.89 -5.03
CA GLY A 53 32.84 20.08 -6.45
C GLY A 53 32.60 18.77 -7.20
N SER A 54 32.39 17.63 -6.52
CA SER A 54 32.31 16.32 -7.13
C SER A 54 30.90 15.74 -7.03
N PHE A 55 30.43 15.14 -8.12
CA PHE A 55 29.24 14.29 -8.13
C PHE A 55 29.72 12.82 -8.17
N PRO A 56 29.01 11.90 -7.52
CA PRO A 56 29.26 10.48 -7.69
C PRO A 56 28.86 10.08 -9.11
N SER A 57 29.16 8.82 -9.47
CA SER A 57 28.72 8.30 -10.74
C SER A 57 27.19 8.34 -10.87
N LYS A 58 26.69 8.46 -12.11
CA LYS A 58 25.25 8.47 -12.40
C LYS A 58 24.51 7.29 -11.79
N ALA A 59 25.13 6.10 -11.78
CA ALA A 59 24.53 4.90 -11.19
C ALA A 59 24.36 5.02 -9.66
N VAL A 60 25.40 5.50 -8.96
CA VAL A 60 25.35 5.71 -7.52
C VAL A 60 24.33 6.81 -7.17
N TRP A 61 24.33 7.89 -7.93
CA TRP A 61 23.37 8.99 -7.76
C TRP A 61 21.92 8.53 -7.90
N ASN A 62 21.61 7.82 -8.99
CA ASN A 62 20.26 7.31 -9.25
C ASN A 62 19.80 6.36 -8.14
N ARG A 63 20.68 5.45 -7.68
CA ARG A 63 20.35 4.53 -6.58
C ARG A 63 20.02 5.31 -5.31
N TYR A 64 20.86 6.27 -4.95
CA TYR A 64 20.69 7.07 -3.74
C TYR A 64 19.40 7.89 -3.77
N ILE A 65 19.14 8.61 -4.86
CA ILE A 65 17.87 9.37 -5.02
C ILE A 65 16.67 8.44 -4.87
N SER A 66 16.66 7.32 -5.60
CA SER A 66 15.54 6.38 -5.56
C SER A 66 15.28 5.86 -4.14
N THR A 67 16.33 5.50 -3.41
CA THR A 67 16.21 5.08 -2.01
C THR A 67 15.70 6.21 -1.12
N SER A 68 16.24 7.42 -1.26
CA SER A 68 15.84 8.56 -0.42
C SER A 68 14.38 8.97 -0.65
N ILE A 69 13.95 9.01 -1.91
CA ILE A 69 12.56 9.27 -2.29
C ILE A 69 11.66 8.16 -1.73
N ALA A 70 12.01 6.89 -1.95
CA ALA A 70 11.22 5.77 -1.44
C ALA A 70 11.06 5.82 0.08
N ASN A 71 12.14 6.09 0.82
CA ASN A 71 12.12 6.20 2.28
C ASN A 71 11.27 7.39 2.75
N SER A 72 11.45 8.58 2.15
CA SER A 72 10.69 9.78 2.51
C SER A 72 9.20 9.60 2.25
N GLU A 73 8.83 9.05 1.08
CA GLU A 73 7.43 8.77 0.76
C GLU A 73 6.83 7.69 1.68
N ASN A 74 7.57 6.61 1.96
CA ASN A 74 7.12 5.56 2.88
C ASN A 74 6.91 6.09 4.30
N ASN A 75 7.84 6.90 4.80
CA ASN A 75 7.71 7.53 6.12
C ASN A 75 6.51 8.49 6.18
N ARG A 76 6.33 9.31 5.14
CA ARG A 76 5.19 10.23 5.06
C ARG A 76 3.86 9.49 5.01
N TRP A 77 3.80 8.39 4.26
CA TRP A 77 2.63 7.55 4.19
C TRP A 77 2.35 6.86 5.53
N GLN A 78 3.35 6.26 6.16
CA GLN A 78 3.24 5.65 7.49
C GLN A 78 2.75 6.66 8.54
N GLN A 79 3.30 7.87 8.55
CA GLN A 79 2.83 8.95 9.44
C GLN A 79 1.37 9.34 9.19
N ARG A 80 0.95 9.45 7.93
CA ARG A 80 -0.44 9.79 7.58
C ARG A 80 -1.41 8.71 8.06
N ILE A 81 -1.11 7.46 7.76
CA ILE A 81 -2.00 6.36 8.12
C ILE A 81 -1.95 6.08 9.63
N SER A 82 -0.87 6.37 10.35
CA SER A 82 -0.75 6.08 11.79
C SER A 82 -1.55 7.02 12.69
N VAL A 83 -1.75 8.27 12.26
CA VAL A 83 -2.41 9.31 13.07
C VAL A 83 -3.93 9.18 13.06
N ASP A 84 -4.48 8.65 11.98
CA ASP A 84 -5.92 8.64 11.75
C ASP A 84 -6.48 7.22 11.91
N SER A 85 -7.42 7.07 12.86
CA SER A 85 -8.08 5.81 13.21
C SER A 85 -8.87 5.23 12.03
N ASP A 86 -9.33 6.08 11.13
CA ASP A 86 -10.04 5.69 9.91
C ASP A 86 -9.22 4.75 9.03
N PHE A 87 -7.89 4.80 9.11
CA PHE A 87 -6.99 3.95 8.32
C PHE A 87 -6.65 2.63 9.01
N GLU A 88 -7.25 2.26 10.14
CA GLU A 88 -6.88 1.04 10.88
C GLU A 88 -6.85 -0.22 9.97
N ILE A 89 -7.95 -0.49 9.27
CA ILE A 89 -8.05 -1.64 8.36
C ILE A 89 -7.10 -1.49 7.18
N PHE A 90 -7.00 -0.27 6.64
CA PHE A 90 -6.10 0.04 5.54
C PHE A 90 -4.63 -0.23 5.92
N ARG A 91 -4.20 0.08 7.15
CA ARG A 91 -2.87 -0.21 7.68
C ARG A 91 -2.60 -1.71 7.80
N THR A 92 -3.62 -2.48 8.19
CA THR A 92 -3.50 -3.94 8.31
C THR A 92 -3.30 -4.58 6.94
N ILE A 93 -4.01 -4.08 5.92
CA ILE A 93 -3.97 -4.60 4.55
C ILE A 93 -2.73 -4.11 3.79
N HIS A 94 -2.40 -2.84 3.93
CA HIS A 94 -1.25 -2.20 3.29
C HIS A 94 -0.17 -1.91 4.33
N LYS A 95 0.87 -2.76 4.35
CA LYS A 95 2.08 -2.56 5.17
C LYS A 95 3.13 -1.68 4.47
N HIS A 96 3.08 -1.59 3.14
CA HIS A 96 4.03 -0.86 2.30
C HIS A 96 3.33 -0.10 1.17
N ILE A 97 3.97 0.95 0.65
CA ILE A 97 3.52 1.64 -0.58
C ILE A 97 3.82 0.76 -1.80
N VAL A 98 2.90 -0.15 -2.07
CA VAL A 98 2.91 -1.01 -3.27
C VAL A 98 1.50 -1.08 -3.84
N PRO A 99 1.35 -1.36 -5.15
CA PRO A 99 0.03 -1.61 -5.73
C PRO A 99 -0.69 -2.74 -4.97
N HIS A 100 -1.99 -2.56 -4.74
CA HIS A 100 -2.81 -3.61 -4.12
C HIS A 100 -2.72 -4.91 -4.93
N ARG A 101 -2.63 -6.06 -4.26
CA ARG A 101 -2.44 -7.34 -4.93
C ARG A 101 -3.57 -7.69 -5.89
N ALA A 102 -4.82 -7.39 -5.54
CA ALA A 102 -5.95 -7.49 -6.45
C ALA A 102 -5.73 -6.75 -7.79
N TRP A 103 -5.15 -5.54 -7.76
CA TRP A 103 -4.79 -4.80 -8.98
C TRP A 103 -3.70 -5.48 -9.79
N VAL A 104 -2.69 -6.05 -9.13
CA VAL A 104 -1.62 -6.82 -9.79
C VAL A 104 -2.21 -8.01 -10.55
N ILE A 105 -3.14 -8.74 -9.93
CA ILE A 105 -3.82 -9.88 -10.55
C ILE A 105 -4.70 -9.45 -11.73
N ALA A 106 -5.46 -8.36 -11.57
CA ALA A 106 -6.35 -7.84 -12.61
C ALA A 106 -5.59 -7.32 -13.86
N LYS A 107 -4.31 -6.98 -13.72
CA LYS A 107 -3.45 -6.58 -14.85
C LYS A 107 -3.25 -7.73 -15.84
N THR A 108 -3.06 -8.96 -15.33
CA THR A 108 -2.87 -10.17 -16.16
C THR A 108 -4.17 -10.95 -16.36
N ASN A 109 -5.22 -10.69 -15.57
CA ASN A 109 -6.51 -11.36 -15.66
C ASN A 109 -7.65 -10.33 -15.75
N PRO A 110 -7.94 -9.78 -16.95
CA PRO A 110 -8.89 -8.67 -17.11
C PRO A 110 -10.30 -8.94 -16.57
N ASN A 111 -10.74 -10.21 -16.54
CA ASN A 111 -12.06 -10.60 -16.01
C ASN A 111 -12.24 -10.26 -14.53
N PHE A 112 -11.15 -10.07 -13.79
CA PHE A 112 -11.19 -9.73 -12.36
C PHE A 112 -11.06 -8.23 -12.09
N ARG A 113 -11.05 -7.37 -13.12
CA ARG A 113 -10.87 -5.91 -12.94
C ARG A 113 -11.96 -5.28 -12.07
N GLU A 114 -13.23 -5.60 -12.34
CA GLU A 114 -14.35 -5.06 -11.57
C GLU A 114 -14.30 -5.52 -10.11
N GLY A 115 -14.03 -6.81 -9.87
CA GLY A 115 -13.87 -7.32 -8.50
C GLY A 115 -12.64 -6.75 -7.79
N ALA A 116 -11.53 -6.55 -8.49
CA ALA A 116 -10.32 -5.95 -7.92
C ALA A 116 -10.56 -4.47 -7.55
N LYS A 117 -11.24 -3.72 -8.42
CA LYS A 117 -11.68 -2.36 -8.11
C LYS A 117 -12.59 -2.35 -6.88
N TYR A 118 -13.57 -3.26 -6.85
CA TYR A 118 -14.49 -3.39 -5.72
C TYR A 118 -13.77 -3.62 -4.40
N ILE A 119 -12.83 -4.58 -4.33
CA ILE A 119 -12.03 -4.82 -3.13
C ILE A 119 -11.24 -3.57 -2.71
N VAL A 120 -10.61 -2.89 -3.67
CA VAL A 120 -9.78 -1.72 -3.36
C VAL A 120 -10.64 -0.56 -2.85
N ASP A 121 -11.81 -0.34 -3.45
CA ASP A 121 -12.78 0.64 -2.98
C ASP A 121 -13.25 0.26 -1.56
N LEU A 122 -13.53 -1.02 -1.31
CA LEU A 122 -13.90 -1.54 -0.01
C LEU A 122 -12.82 -1.23 1.04
N CYS A 123 -11.55 -1.55 0.77
CA CYS A 123 -10.42 -1.25 1.66
C CYS A 123 -10.29 0.24 2.02
N SER A 124 -10.85 1.15 1.21
CA SER A 124 -10.81 2.60 1.47
C SER A 124 -11.97 3.12 2.33
N VAL A 125 -13.09 2.40 2.38
CA VAL A 125 -14.33 2.85 3.05
C VAL A 125 -14.66 2.09 4.33
N ILE A 126 -14.11 0.89 4.54
CA ILE A 126 -14.44 0.12 5.75
C ILE A 126 -13.88 0.84 6.98
N ARG A 127 -14.72 0.91 8.01
CA ARG A 127 -14.40 1.37 9.35
C ARG A 127 -14.82 0.33 10.37
N THR A 128 -14.16 0.34 11.52
CA THR A 128 -14.66 -0.33 12.72
C THR A 128 -15.46 0.70 13.50
N GLU A 129 -16.70 0.37 13.83
CA GLU A 129 -17.59 1.27 14.56
C GLU A 129 -17.24 1.29 16.05
N GLU A 130 -17.40 2.45 16.70
CA GLU A 130 -17.21 2.57 18.16
C GLU A 130 -18.31 1.86 18.96
N SER A 131 -19.48 1.69 18.34
CA SER A 131 -20.65 1.06 18.95
C SER A 131 -21.17 -0.08 18.05
N PRO A 132 -21.72 -1.15 18.63
CA PRO A 132 -22.18 -2.29 17.85
C PRO A 132 -23.41 -1.91 17.01
N LEU A 133 -23.38 -2.28 15.73
CA LEU A 133 -24.50 -2.19 14.80
C LEU A 133 -25.30 -3.48 14.80
N LEU A 134 -26.63 -3.38 14.64
CA LEU A 134 -27.50 -4.54 14.45
C LEU A 134 -27.59 -4.90 12.97
N CYS A 135 -27.31 -6.15 12.62
CA CYS A 135 -27.51 -6.67 11.27
C CYS A 135 -29.00 -6.86 10.98
N ASP A 136 -29.51 -6.18 9.96
CA ASP A 136 -30.89 -6.33 9.48
C ASP A 136 -31.16 -7.72 8.86
N LYS A 137 -30.12 -8.41 8.38
CA LYS A 137 -30.23 -9.70 7.71
C LYS A 137 -30.29 -10.90 8.66
N CYS A 138 -29.47 -10.90 9.70
CA CYS A 138 -29.34 -12.03 10.64
C CYS A 138 -29.63 -11.67 12.10
N GLY A 139 -29.85 -10.39 12.44
CA GLY A 139 -30.18 -9.95 13.80
C GLY A 139 -29.02 -9.99 14.79
N GLN A 140 -27.79 -10.19 14.34
CA GLN A 140 -26.59 -10.21 15.20
C GLN A 140 -25.95 -8.83 15.29
N PHE A 141 -25.34 -8.52 16.43
CA PHE A 141 -24.57 -7.30 16.61
C PHE A 141 -23.14 -7.46 16.08
N PHE A 142 -22.59 -6.42 15.46
CA PHE A 142 -21.22 -6.39 14.93
C PHE A 142 -20.61 -4.99 14.99
N TYR A 143 -19.28 -4.91 14.96
CA TYR A 143 -18.53 -3.65 14.90
C TYR A 143 -17.91 -3.38 13.53
N ASN A 144 -17.63 -4.43 12.77
CA ASN A 144 -17.05 -4.35 11.44
C ASN A 144 -17.94 -5.10 10.46
N ILE A 145 -18.54 -4.36 9.52
CA ILE A 145 -19.49 -4.92 8.58
C ILE A 145 -18.87 -6.00 7.69
N ILE A 146 -17.60 -5.84 7.29
CA ILE A 146 -16.96 -6.82 6.40
C ILE A 146 -16.56 -8.06 7.15
N GLU A 147 -16.02 -7.93 8.36
CA GLU A 147 -15.78 -9.09 9.23
C GLU A 147 -17.09 -9.84 9.49
N HIS A 148 -18.19 -9.11 9.71
CA HIS A 148 -19.51 -9.72 9.85
C HIS A 148 -19.93 -10.50 8.61
N ILE A 149 -19.85 -9.91 7.42
CA ILE A 149 -20.20 -10.57 6.16
C ILE A 149 -19.30 -11.81 5.92
N MET A 150 -17.99 -11.65 6.09
CA MET A 150 -16.96 -12.67 5.76
C MET A 150 -16.88 -13.81 6.77
N CYS A 151 -17.25 -13.60 8.04
CA CYS A 151 -17.03 -14.59 9.10
C CYS A 151 -18.30 -15.00 9.85
N MET A 152 -19.30 -14.12 9.99
CA MET A 152 -20.33 -14.30 11.03
C MET A 152 -21.78 -14.35 10.52
N CYS A 153 -22.14 -13.62 9.47
CA CYS A 153 -23.55 -13.42 9.07
C CYS A 153 -24.25 -14.73 8.69
N ASP A 154 -25.21 -15.21 9.47
CA ASP A 154 -25.86 -16.51 9.22
C ASP A 154 -26.51 -16.61 7.83
N ARG A 155 -26.98 -15.49 7.27
CA ARG A 155 -27.56 -15.45 5.91
C ARG A 155 -26.57 -15.77 4.79
N LEU A 156 -25.27 -15.71 5.07
CA LEU A 156 -24.20 -15.95 4.11
C LEU A 156 -23.43 -17.25 4.43
N SER A 157 -23.97 -18.12 5.29
CA SER A 157 -23.33 -19.39 5.68
C SER A 157 -22.91 -20.22 4.47
N ASP A 158 -23.77 -20.34 3.47
CA ASP A 158 -23.53 -21.18 2.30
C ASP A 158 -22.44 -20.59 1.39
N LEU A 159 -22.39 -19.26 1.29
CA LEU A 159 -21.33 -18.58 0.54
C LEU A 159 -19.98 -18.69 1.27
N ARG A 160 -19.96 -18.60 2.60
CA ARG A 160 -18.75 -18.82 3.39
C ARG A 160 -18.28 -20.26 3.30
N ALA A 161 -19.19 -21.23 3.35
CA ALA A 161 -18.86 -22.64 3.15
C ALA A 161 -18.22 -22.85 1.77
N LYS A 162 -18.76 -22.22 0.72
CA LYS A 162 -18.18 -22.30 -0.62
C LYS A 162 -16.80 -21.62 -0.72
N LEU A 163 -16.63 -20.46 -0.10
CA LEU A 163 -15.31 -19.83 0.02
C LEU A 163 -14.34 -20.80 0.70
N TRP A 164 -14.74 -21.43 1.80
CA TRP A 164 -13.90 -22.36 2.54
C TRP A 164 -13.46 -23.54 1.69
N GLU A 165 -14.40 -24.19 1.00
CA GLU A 165 -14.10 -25.28 0.04
C GLU A 165 -13.07 -24.86 -1.02
N ASP A 166 -13.24 -23.67 -1.59
CA ASP A 166 -12.35 -23.17 -2.64
C ASP A 166 -10.98 -22.76 -2.09
N LEU A 167 -10.88 -22.34 -0.82
CA LEU A 167 -9.61 -22.04 -0.17
C LEU A 167 -8.85 -23.30 0.20
N ILE A 168 -9.52 -24.30 0.77
CA ILE A 168 -8.84 -25.55 1.16
C ILE A 168 -8.44 -26.38 -0.07
N SER A 169 -9.07 -26.19 -1.23
CA SER A 169 -8.65 -26.88 -2.47
C SER A 169 -7.22 -26.54 -2.92
N ILE A 170 -6.65 -25.44 -2.41
CA ILE A 170 -5.26 -25.00 -2.69
C ILE A 170 -4.26 -25.97 -2.07
N ASN A 171 -4.44 -26.27 -0.77
CA ASN A 171 -3.62 -27.22 -0.01
C ASN A 171 -4.42 -27.69 1.21
N PRO A 172 -5.18 -28.80 1.09
CA PRO A 172 -6.28 -29.11 1.99
C PRO A 172 -5.95 -29.26 3.47
N ILE A 173 -4.72 -29.66 3.81
CA ILE A 173 -4.37 -29.99 5.20
C ILE A 173 -3.62 -28.85 5.86
N VAL A 174 -2.55 -28.35 5.25
CA VAL A 174 -1.68 -27.37 5.93
C VAL A 174 -2.25 -25.96 5.84
N PHE A 175 -2.85 -25.61 4.70
CA PHE A 175 -3.43 -24.28 4.52
C PHE A 175 -4.74 -24.11 5.30
N SER A 176 -5.56 -25.15 5.41
CA SER A 176 -6.76 -25.12 6.27
C SER A 176 -6.40 -24.86 7.73
N VAL A 177 -5.42 -25.60 8.27
CA VAL A 177 -4.92 -25.39 9.64
C VAL A 177 -4.36 -23.98 9.81
N TYR A 178 -3.64 -23.44 8.81
CA TYR A 178 -3.18 -22.06 8.85
C TYR A 178 -4.37 -21.07 8.95
N LEU A 179 -5.39 -21.23 8.10
CA LEU A 179 -6.56 -20.35 8.08
C LEU A 179 -7.39 -20.45 9.36
N ASP A 180 -7.55 -21.66 9.93
CA ASP A 180 -8.28 -21.89 11.18
C ASP A 180 -7.62 -21.22 12.40
N ASN A 181 -6.31 -20.96 12.33
CA ASN A 181 -5.57 -20.26 13.38
C ASN A 181 -5.65 -18.73 13.26
N LEU A 182 -6.27 -18.19 12.20
CA LEU A 182 -6.45 -16.75 12.06
C LEU A 182 -7.66 -16.28 12.87
N THR A 183 -7.54 -15.13 13.52
CA THR A 183 -8.71 -14.43 14.08
C THR A 183 -9.60 -13.94 12.94
N SER A 184 -10.89 -13.69 13.21
CA SER A 184 -11.83 -13.14 12.21
C SER A 184 -11.30 -11.88 11.54
N SER A 185 -10.67 -10.98 12.31
CA SER A 185 -10.07 -9.75 11.79
C SER A 185 -8.88 -10.04 10.86
N THR A 186 -7.95 -10.92 11.27
CA THR A 186 -6.78 -11.28 10.44
C THR A 186 -7.20 -12.05 9.19
N PHE A 187 -8.17 -12.96 9.30
CA PHE A 187 -8.74 -13.67 8.16
C PHE A 187 -9.39 -12.69 7.17
N THR A 188 -10.20 -11.76 7.67
CA THR A 188 -10.81 -10.69 6.86
C THR A 188 -9.75 -9.85 6.15
N ALA A 189 -8.70 -9.42 6.84
CA ALA A 189 -7.60 -8.68 6.23
C ALA A 189 -6.82 -9.51 5.19
N THR A 190 -6.67 -10.82 5.41
CA THR A 190 -6.05 -11.76 4.46
C THR A 190 -6.86 -11.84 3.17
N LEU A 191 -8.20 -11.95 3.28
CA LEU A 191 -9.10 -11.95 2.12
C LEU A 191 -9.08 -10.62 1.38
N LEU A 192 -9.19 -9.50 2.09
CA LEU A 192 -9.22 -8.16 1.49
C LEU A 192 -7.89 -7.81 0.82
N SER A 193 -6.76 -8.11 1.46
CA SER A 193 -5.43 -7.90 0.87
C SER A 193 -5.16 -8.82 -0.33
N CYS A 194 -5.95 -9.89 -0.49
CA CYS A 194 -5.70 -10.98 -1.43
C CYS A 194 -4.30 -11.61 -1.25
N TYR A 195 -3.72 -11.47 -0.05
CA TYR A 195 -2.38 -11.89 0.32
C TYR A 195 -2.44 -12.73 1.59
N THR A 196 -1.56 -13.73 1.68
CA THR A 196 -1.37 -14.56 2.88
C THR A 196 0.12 -14.64 3.20
N GLU A 197 0.43 -14.71 4.50
CA GLU A 197 1.80 -14.96 4.99
C GLU A 197 2.20 -16.43 4.83
N TYR A 198 1.24 -17.32 4.55
CA TYR A 198 1.52 -18.69 4.20
C TYR A 198 2.21 -18.77 2.83
N ASP A 199 3.29 -19.56 2.75
CA ASP A 199 4.09 -19.70 1.54
C ASP A 199 3.33 -20.54 0.50
N LEU A 200 2.65 -19.84 -0.42
CA LEU A 200 2.00 -20.43 -1.59
C LEU A 200 2.92 -20.27 -2.80
N ASP A 201 3.07 -21.35 -3.57
CA ASP A 201 3.67 -21.25 -4.91
C ASP A 201 2.89 -20.26 -5.78
N ASN A 202 3.51 -19.78 -6.86
CA ASN A 202 2.95 -18.70 -7.67
C ASN A 202 1.53 -18.98 -8.20
N ASP A 203 1.24 -20.22 -8.60
CA ASP A 203 -0.06 -20.58 -9.19
C ASP A 203 -1.15 -20.60 -8.12
N ASN A 204 -0.85 -21.21 -6.97
CA ASN A 204 -1.72 -21.22 -5.80
C ASN A 204 -1.91 -19.81 -5.22
N SER A 205 -0.87 -18.98 -5.25
CA SER A 205 -0.90 -17.58 -4.84
C SER A 205 -1.83 -16.75 -5.73
N ILE A 206 -1.82 -17.00 -7.05
CA ILE A 206 -2.73 -16.35 -8.01
C ILE A 206 -4.16 -16.85 -7.83
N TYR A 207 -4.33 -18.16 -7.67
CA TYR A 207 -5.64 -18.77 -7.44
C TYR A 207 -6.27 -18.24 -6.15
N PHE A 208 -5.53 -18.22 -5.04
CA PHE A 208 -5.96 -17.62 -3.78
C PHE A 208 -6.50 -16.19 -3.97
N SER A 209 -5.74 -15.33 -4.65
CA SER A 209 -6.16 -13.95 -4.88
C SER A 209 -7.44 -13.86 -5.74
N LYS A 210 -7.60 -14.71 -6.76
CA LYS A 210 -8.82 -14.76 -7.58
C LYS A 210 -10.03 -15.23 -6.78
N THR A 211 -9.84 -16.23 -5.93
CA THR A 211 -10.86 -16.75 -5.00
C THR A 211 -11.31 -15.65 -4.04
N CYS A 212 -10.37 -14.91 -3.44
CA CYS A 212 -10.67 -13.75 -2.59
C CYS A 212 -11.50 -12.70 -3.33
N ILE A 213 -11.04 -12.26 -4.52
CA ILE A 213 -11.76 -11.27 -5.35
C ILE A 213 -13.21 -11.69 -5.59
N THR A 214 -13.40 -12.94 -6.03
CA THR A 214 -14.71 -13.45 -6.44
C THR A 214 -15.67 -13.53 -5.25
N HIS A 215 -15.22 -14.13 -4.15
CA HIS A 215 -16.07 -14.41 -3.01
C HIS A 215 -16.38 -13.17 -2.17
N VAL A 216 -15.39 -12.29 -1.96
CA VAL A 216 -15.62 -11.02 -1.27
C VAL A 216 -16.65 -10.18 -2.02
N GLN A 217 -16.47 -10.02 -3.33
CA GLN A 217 -17.41 -9.27 -4.17
C GLN A 217 -18.82 -9.89 -4.12
N ARG A 218 -18.91 -11.21 -4.27
CA ARG A 218 -20.19 -11.93 -4.26
C ARG A 218 -20.92 -11.80 -2.93
N MET A 219 -20.25 -12.06 -1.82
CA MET A 219 -20.85 -11.99 -0.49
C MET A 219 -21.34 -10.58 -0.16
N CYS A 220 -20.53 -9.55 -0.44
CA CYS A 220 -20.95 -8.17 -0.21
C CYS A 220 -22.14 -7.79 -1.13
N SER A 221 -22.10 -8.20 -2.40
CA SER A 221 -23.21 -7.95 -3.33
C SER A 221 -24.52 -8.60 -2.87
N VAL A 222 -24.47 -9.84 -2.35
CA VAL A 222 -25.67 -10.51 -1.81
C VAL A 222 -26.14 -9.82 -0.55
N PHE A 223 -25.23 -9.45 0.35
CA PHE A 223 -25.59 -8.78 1.60
C PHE A 223 -26.33 -7.46 1.36
N TYR A 224 -25.80 -6.59 0.49
CA TYR A 224 -26.37 -5.26 0.25
C TYR A 224 -27.59 -5.24 -0.69
N ASN A 225 -27.81 -6.28 -1.50
CA ASN A 225 -28.95 -6.36 -2.44
C ASN A 225 -30.10 -7.26 -1.95
N SER A 226 -29.96 -7.89 -0.78
CA SER A 226 -31.04 -8.63 -0.09
C SER A 226 -31.88 -7.71 0.79
#